data_AF-A0A0K8JEF2-F1
#
_entry.id   AF-A0A0K8JEF2-F1
#
_cell.length_a   1.000
_cell.length_b   1.000
_cell.length_c   1.000
_cell.angle_alpha   90.00
_cell.angle_beta   90.00
_cell.angle_gamma   90.00
#
_symmetry.space_group_name_H-M   'P 1'
#
loop_
_entity.id
_entity.type
_entity.pdbx_description
1 polymer ?
#
loop_
_entity_poly.entity_id
_entity_poly.type
_entity_poly.pdbx_seq_one_letter_code
_entity_poly.pdbx_strand_id
1 'polypeptide(L)' 'MAEPYLRYRTRFTSSLKNELLEQFNELAQETRIPKTRLLDEAIEDLLKKHKKRKTQVK' A
#
# COMPACT_ATOMS: atom_id res chain seq x y z
N MET A 1 18.38 6.96 -22.10
CA MET A 1 17.24 6.11 -21.72
C MET A 1 16.18 7.03 -21.14
N ALA A 2 15.01 7.16 -21.79
CA ALA A 2 13.93 7.98 -21.24
C ALA A 2 13.35 7.26 -20.01
N GLU A 3 13.19 7.98 -18.90
CA GLU A 3 12.58 7.43 -17.70
C GLU A 3 11.14 7.01 -18.00
N PRO A 4 10.68 5.84 -17.52
CA PRO A 4 9.31 5.42 -17.73
C PRO A 4 8.37 6.40 -17.04
N TYR A 5 7.57 7.12 -17.84
CA TYR A 5 6.55 8.05 -17.37
C TYR A 5 5.39 7.26 -16.74
N LEU A 6 5.18 7.44 -15.44
CA LEU A 6 4.07 6.84 -14.72
C LEU A 6 2.93 7.85 -14.61
N ARG A 7 1.83 7.62 -15.34
CA ARG A 7 0.69 8.56 -15.41
C ARG A 7 -0.15 8.62 -14.13
N TYR A 8 -0.25 7.52 -13.39
CA TYR A 8 -1.11 7.37 -12.21
C TYR A 8 -0.40 6.80 -10.98
N ARG A 9 0.94 6.68 -11.02
CA ARG A 9 1.72 6.06 -9.94
C ARG A 9 2.96 6.90 -9.65
N THR A 10 3.22 7.13 -8.37
CA THR A 10 4.47 7.75 -7.91
C THR A 10 5.35 6.66 -7.32
N ARG A 11 6.64 6.61 -7.68
CA ARG A 11 7.58 5.67 -7.04
C ARG A 11 7.80 6.10 -5.60
N PHE A 12 7.64 5.16 -4.68
CA PHE A 12 7.88 5.37 -3.25
C PHE A 12 8.86 4.32 -2.76
N THR A 13 9.96 4.77 -2.18
CA THR A 13 10.95 3.92 -1.51
C THR A 13 10.89 4.21 -0.02
N SER A 14 10.58 3.19 0.78
CA SER A 14 10.50 3.33 2.23
C SER A 14 10.90 2.05 2.92
N SER A 15 11.33 2.20 4.17
CA SER A 15 11.72 1.10 5.03
C SER A 15 10.48 0.52 5.72
N LEU A 16 10.21 -0.77 5.49
CA LEU A 16 9.18 -1.54 6.18
C LEU A 16 9.86 -2.52 7.15
N LYS A 17 9.18 -2.90 8.24
CA LYS A 17 9.65 -3.98 9.12
C LYS A 17 9.77 -5.29 8.33
N ASN A 18 10.85 -6.05 8.57
CA ASN A 18 11.12 -7.30 7.87
C ASN A 18 9.99 -8.32 8.04
N GLU A 19 9.49 -8.49 9.26
CA GLU A 19 8.40 -9.45 9.57
C GLU A 19 7.11 -9.14 8.77
N LEU A 20 6.80 -7.86 8.59
CA LEU A 20 5.64 -7.44 7.80
C LEU A 20 5.86 -7.66 6.30
N LEU A 21 7.10 -7.55 5.82
CA LEU A 21 7.43 -7.79 4.43
C LEU A 21 7.25 -9.26 4.06
N GLU A 22 7.64 -10.18 4.95
CA GLU A 22 7.46 -11.62 4.76
C GLU A 22 5.97 -11.97 4.67
N GLN A 23 5.18 -11.56 5.67
CA GLN A 23 3.72 -11.78 5.68
C GLN A 23 3.03 -11.17 4.45
N PHE A 24 3.48 -9.99 4.02
CA PHE A 24 2.93 -9.33 2.84
C PHE A 24 3.26 -10.08 1.54
N ASN A 25 4.44 -10.70 1.46
CA ASN A 25 4.81 -11.52 0.31
C ASN A 25 3.99 -12.80 0.25
N GLU A 26 3.78 -13.46 1.39
CA GLU A 26 2.92 -14.65 1.51
C GLU A 26 1.48 -14.32 1.10
N LEU A 27 0.92 -13.23 1.62
CA LEU A 27 -0.42 -12.77 1.27
C LEU A 27 -0.56 -12.53 -0.24
N ALA A 28 0.45 -11.94 -0.88
CA ALA A 28 0.45 -11.72 -2.32
C ALA A 28 0.48 -13.04 -3.12
N GLN A 29 1.16 -14.07 -2.59
CA GLN A 29 1.20 -15.39 -3.21
C GLN A 29 -0.14 -16.12 -3.06
N GLU A 30 -0.74 -16.09 -1.86
CA GLU A 30 -2.02 -16.75 -1.58
C GLU A 30 -3.17 -16.12 -2.36
N THR A 31 -3.28 -14.79 -2.33
CA THR A 31 -4.37 -14.05 -2.99
C THR A 31 -4.17 -13.93 -4.50
N ARG A 32 -2.94 -14.18 -5.00
CA ARG A 32 -2.52 -13.92 -6.39
C ARG A 32 -2.73 -12.46 -6.82
N ILE A 33 -2.79 -11.53 -5.88
CA ILE A 33 -2.92 -10.09 -6.15
C ILE A 33 -1.52 -9.48 -6.21
N PRO A 34 -1.22 -8.63 -7.21
CA PRO A 34 0.09 -7.98 -7.28
C PRO A 34 0.32 -7.08 -6.05
N LYS A 35 1.53 -7.17 -5.50
CA LYS A 35 2.00 -6.38 -4.33
C LYS A 35 1.63 -4.90 -4.42
N THR A 36 1.79 -4.28 -5.57
CA THR A 36 1.44 -2.86 -5.76
C THR A 36 -0.04 -2.59 -5.47
N ARG A 37 -0.95 -3.48 -5.88
CA ARG A 37 -2.39 -3.32 -5.67
C ARG A 37 -2.79 -3.58 -4.22
N LEU A 38 -2.15 -4.52 -3.54
CA LEU A 38 -2.33 -4.74 -2.10
C LEU A 38 -1.82 -3.52 -1.28
N LEU A 39 -0.73 -2.88 -1.71
CA LEU A 39 -0.27 -1.63 -1.10
C LEU A 39 -1.28 -0.51 -1.29
N ASP A 40 -1.83 -0.34 -2.50
CA ASP A 40 -2.88 0.65 -2.77
C ASP A 40 -4.09 0.44 -1.83
N GLU A 41 -4.53 -0.82 -1.65
CA GLU A 41 -5.64 -1.19 -0.76
C GLU A 41 -5.32 -0.91 0.72
N ALA A 42 -4.15 -1.30 1.20
CA ALA A 42 -3.74 -1.07 2.58
C ALA A 42 -3.67 0.43 2.92
N ILE A 43 -3.15 1.25 1.99
CA ILE A 43 -3.10 2.70 2.17
C ILE A 43 -4.51 3.31 2.14
N GLU A 44 -5.40 2.84 1.25
CA GLU A 44 -6.78 3.31 1.21
C GLU A 44 -7.55 2.96 2.49
N ASP A 45 -7.42 1.74 3.00
CA ASP A 45 -8.04 1.32 4.27
C ASP A 45 -7.51 2.16 5.45
N LEU A 46 -6.19 2.38 5.51
CA LEU A 46 -5.57 3.21 6.53
C LEU A 46 -6.12 4.65 6.49
N LEU A 47 -6.19 5.25 5.30
CA LEU A 47 -6.75 6.60 5.12
C LEU A 47 -8.23 6.64 5.51
N LYS A 48 -9.04 5.64 5.14
CA LYS A 48 -10.45 5.53 5.56
C LYS A 48 -10.57 5.44 7.08
N LYS A 49 -9.75 4.60 7.73
CA LYS A 49 -9.72 4.45 9.20
C LYS A 49 -9.35 5.75 9.92
N HIS A 50 -8.45 6.55 9.35
CA HIS A 50 -8.07 7.86 9.92
C HIS A 50 -9.08 8.97 9.63
N LYS A 51 -9.74 8.96 8.46
CA LYS A 51 -10.86 9.86 8.16
C LYS A 51 -12.03 9.63 9.11
N LYS A 52 -12.45 8.37 9.30
CA LYS A 52 -13.52 8.00 10.26
C LYS A 52 -13.18 8.44 11.69
N ARG A 53 -11.92 8.31 12.11
CA ARG A 53 -11.46 8.79 13.42
C ARG A 53 -11.52 10.32 13.57
N LYS A 54 -11.20 11.09 12.53
CA LYS A 54 -11.37 12.56 12.57
C LYS A 54 -12.83 13.01 12.62
N THR A 55 -13.74 12.23 12.03
CA THR A 55 -15.19 12.53 12.04
C THR A 55 -15.84 12.28 13.40
N GLN A 56 -15.33 11.36 14.23
CA GLN A 56 -15.89 11.10 15.57
C GLN A 56 -15.44 12.10 16.65
N VAL A 57 -14.52 13.02 16.32
CA VAL A 57 -14.02 14.05 17.25
C VAL A 57 -14.47 15.45 16.77
N LYS A 58 -15.62 15.54 16.12
CA LYS A 58 -16.24 16.81 15.73
C LYS A 58 -17.68 16.89 16.20
#